data_AF-A0A641AFY5-F1
#
_entry.id   AF-A0A641AFY5-F1
#
_cell.length_a   1.000
_cell.length_b   1.000
_cell.length_c   1.000
_cell.angle_alpha   90.00
_cell.angle_beta   90.00
_cell.angle_gamma   90.00
#
_symmetry.space_group_name_H-M   'P 1'
#
loop_
_entity.id
_entity.type
_entity.pdbx_description
1 polymer ?
#
loop_
_entity_poly.entity_id
_entity_poly.type
_entity_poly.pdbx_seq_one_letter_code
_entity_poly.pdbx_strand_id
1 'polypeptide(L)' 'MGSTDNKNEEQLLWDQVYLHFGHLISEDDFENIKESIKGIVNNAKEIRLANLDHSFPPLNTYQPYRSDFDE' A
#
# COMPACT_ATOMS: atom_id res chain seq x y z
N MET A 1 -22.93 4.34 -2.54
CA MET A 1 -22.24 3.13 -2.03
C MET A 1 -20.77 3.51 -1.94
N GLY A 2 -20.12 3.50 -0.77
CA GLY A 2 -18.72 3.98 -0.69
C GLY A 2 -18.13 4.23 0.69
N SER A 3 -18.81 3.81 1.77
CA SER A 3 -18.32 4.00 3.15
C SER A 3 -18.15 2.67 3.92
N THR A 4 -18.80 1.60 3.47
CA THR A 4 -18.71 0.27 4.07
C THR A 4 -17.42 -0.48 3.71
N ASP A 5 -16.80 -0.16 2.59
CA ASP A 5 -15.68 -0.95 2.05
C ASP A 5 -14.36 -0.62 2.74
N ASN A 6 -14.13 0.64 3.15
CA ASN A 6 -12.87 1.05 3.78
C ASN A 6 -12.71 0.48 5.19
N LYS A 7 -13.78 0.51 5.99
CA LYS A 7 -13.78 -0.11 7.33
C LYS A 7 -13.60 -1.62 7.25
N ASN A 8 -14.03 -2.23 6.14
CA ASN A 8 -13.83 -3.64 5.88
C ASN A 8 -12.36 -3.94 5.52
N GLU A 9 -11.74 -3.15 4.65
CA GLU A 9 -10.33 -3.32 4.25
C GLU A 9 -9.35 -3.10 5.43
N GLU A 10 -9.56 -2.05 6.23
CA GLU A 10 -8.77 -1.80 7.45
C GLU A 10 -8.86 -2.96 8.45
N GLN A 11 -10.08 -3.46 8.69
CA GLN A 11 -10.31 -4.57 9.61
C GLN A 11 -9.68 -5.88 9.10
N LEU A 12 -9.83 -6.17 7.80
CA LEU A 12 -9.22 -7.36 7.19
C LEU A 12 -7.69 -7.35 7.29
N LEU A 13 -7.06 -6.19 7.07
CA LEU A 13 -5.61 -6.05 7.24
C LEU A 13 -5.19 -6.22 8.69
N TRP A 14 -5.94 -5.66 9.64
CA TRP A 14 -5.69 -5.87 11.06
C TRP A 14 -5.82 -7.34 11.46
N ASP A 15 -6.87 -8.02 11.00
CA ASP A 15 -7.11 -9.42 11.29
C ASP A 15 -5.97 -10.31 10.75
N GLN A 16 -5.42 -10.00 9.57
CA GLN A 16 -4.24 -10.69 9.04
C GLN A 16 -3.00 -10.43 9.89
N VAL A 17 -2.73 -9.17 10.26
CA VAL A 17 -1.57 -8.84 11.11
C VAL A 17 -1.66 -9.55 12.45
N TYR A 18 -2.84 -9.50 13.09
CA TYR A 18 -3.06 -10.15 14.37
C TYR A 18 -2.96 -11.68 14.27
N LEU A 19 -3.50 -12.29 13.21
CA LEU A 19 -3.42 -13.73 12.97
C LEU A 19 -1.98 -14.23 12.85
N HIS A 20 -1.14 -13.53 12.09
CA HIS A 20 0.23 -13.97 11.79
C HIS A 20 1.25 -13.51 12.84
N PHE A 21 1.05 -12.32 13.41
CA PHE A 21 2.06 -11.66 14.24
C PHE A 21 1.55 -11.26 15.63
N GLY A 22 0.28 -11.47 15.97
CA GLY A 22 -0.30 -11.01 17.24
C GLY A 22 0.44 -11.53 18.48
N HIS A 23 1.05 -12.71 18.40
CA HIS A 23 1.87 -13.30 19.47
C HIS A 23 3.25 -12.64 19.64
N LEU A 24 3.67 -11.78 18.70
CA LEU A 24 4.95 -11.06 18.71
C LEU A 24 4.78 -9.56 19.01
N ILE A 25 3.54 -9.08 19.03
CA ILE A 25 3.23 -7.66 19.16
C ILE A 25 2.76 -7.41 20.59
N SER A 26 3.32 -6.39 21.25
CA SER A 26 2.82 -5.93 22.56
C SER A 26 1.45 -5.30 22.40
N GLU A 27 0.56 -5.44 23.40
CA GLU A 27 -0.74 -4.76 23.38
C GLU A 27 -0.61 -3.25 23.23
N ASP A 28 0.45 -2.66 23.79
CA ASP A 28 0.77 -1.22 23.67
C ASP A 28 1.02 -0.80 22.20
N ASP A 29 1.45 -1.72 21.34
CA ASP A 29 1.74 -1.45 19.92
C ASP A 29 0.51 -1.63 19.02
N PHE A 30 -0.60 -2.18 19.53
CA PHE A 30 -1.77 -2.49 18.71
C PHE A 30 -2.38 -1.26 18.07
N GLU A 31 -2.49 -0.16 18.82
CA GLU A 31 -3.10 1.07 18.31
C GLU A 31 -2.19 1.73 17.26
N ASN A 32 -0.87 1.71 17.47
CA ASN A 32 0.10 2.22 16.50
C ASN A 32 0.05 1.47 15.17
N ILE A 33 -0.12 0.15 15.22
CA ILE A 33 -0.25 -0.69 14.03
C ILE A 33 -1.57 -0.43 13.32
N LYS A 34 -2.69 -0.29 14.06
CA LYS A 34 -3.98 0.07 13.47
C LYS A 34 -3.96 1.43 12.78
N GLU A 35 -3.32 2.43 13.37
CA GLU A 35 -3.12 3.75 12.74
C GLU A 35 -2.26 3.64 11.48
N SER A 36 -1.21 2.82 11.50
CA SER A 36 -0.39 2.55 10.31
C SER A 36 -1.20 1.90 9.18
N ILE A 37 -2.08 0.94 9.52
CA ILE A 37 -2.98 0.29 8.56
C ILE A 37 -3.94 1.31 7.93
N LYS A 38 -4.53 2.21 8.72
CA LYS A 38 -5.38 3.30 8.20
C LYS A 38 -4.63 4.17 7.19
N GLY A 39 -3.39 4.53 7.51
CA GLY A 39 -2.52 5.29 6.60
C GLY A 39 -2.28 4.56 5.27
N ILE A 40 -1.99 3.25 5.33
CA ILE A 40 -1.80 2.41 4.14
C ILE A 40 -3.07 2.37 3.27
N VAL A 41 -4.23 2.12 3.87
CA VAL A 41 -5.50 2.05 3.15
C VAL A 41 -5.84 3.40 2.50
N ASN A 42 -5.60 4.52 3.20
CA ASN A 42 -5.81 5.85 2.63
C ASN A 42 -4.90 6.10 1.42
N ASN A 43 -3.60 5.83 1.54
CA ASN A 43 -2.65 6.00 0.44
C ASN A 43 -3.01 5.11 -0.76
N ALA A 44 -3.37 3.84 -0.52
CA ALA A 44 -3.79 2.93 -1.57
C ALA A 44 -5.05 3.43 -2.30
N LYS A 45 -5.99 4.04 -1.58
CA LYS A 45 -7.17 4.66 -2.16
C LYS A 45 -6.81 5.86 -3.05
N GLU A 46 -5.93 6.73 -2.59
CA GLU A 46 -5.45 7.87 -3.40
C GLU A 46 -4.80 7.39 -4.70
N ILE A 47 -3.99 6.33 -4.64
CA ILE A 47 -3.39 5.69 -5.82
C ILE A 47 -4.47 5.10 -6.75
N ARG A 48 -5.48 4.39 -6.21
CA ARG A 48 -6.59 3.82 -7.00
C ARG A 48 -7.45 4.89 -7.68
N LEU A 49 -7.51 6.09 -7.11
CA LEU A 49 -8.22 7.24 -7.69
C LEU A 49 -7.35 8.01 -8.69
N ALA A 50 -6.04 7.82 -8.67
CA ALA A 50 -5.15 8.45 -9.64
C ALA A 50 -5.45 7.89 -11.04
N ASN A 51 -5.72 8.80 -11.98
CA ASN A 51 -5.96 8.42 -13.36
C ASN A 51 -4.62 8.09 -14.04
N LEU A 52 -4.23 6.82 -14.01
CA LEU A 52 -3.06 6.31 -14.69
C LEU A 52 -3.43 5.99 -16.15
N ASP A 53 -3.55 7.03 -16.97
CA ASP A 53 -3.69 6.85 -18.42
C ASP A 53 -2.38 6.31 -19.04
N HIS A 54 -2.47 5.67 -20.21
CA HIS A 54 -1.32 5.15 -20.97
C HIS A 54 -0.31 6.24 -21.37
N SER A 55 -0.66 7.51 -21.19
CA SER A 55 0.25 8.65 -21.29
C SER A 55 1.25 8.74 -20.14
N PHE A 56 1.04 8.02 -19.03
CA PHE A 56 1.98 7.99 -17.91
C PHE A 56 3.11 7.00 -18.20
N PRO A 57 4.36 7.47 -18.38
CA PRO A 57 5.47 6.57 -18.66
C PRO A 57 5.73 5.67 -17.44
N PRO A 58 6.06 4.38 -17.64
CA PRO A 58 6.41 3.50 -16.53
C PRO A 58 7.61 4.08 -15.77
N LEU A 59 7.47 4.22 -14.45
CA LEU A 59 8.49 4.82 -13.55
C LEU A 59 9.86 4.16 -13.66
N ASN A 60 9.89 2.89 -14.07
CA ASN A 60 11.11 2.18 -14.46
C ASN A 60 10.86 1.46 -15.78
N THR A 61 11.37 2.03 -16.86
CA THR A 61 11.56 1.28 -18.10
C THR A 61 12.92 0.60 -18.00
N TYR A 62 12.94 -0.74 -17.91
CA TYR A 62 14.18 -1.49 -17.98
C TYR A 62 14.85 -1.19 -19.33
N GLN A 63 15.98 -0.49 -19.30
CA GLN A 63 16.85 -0.29 -20.46
C GLN A 63 18.01 -1.28 -20.36
N PRO A 64 17.97 -2.43 -21.06
CA PRO A 64 19.02 -3.44 -21.00
C PRO A 64 20.38 -2.94 -21.53
N TYR A 65 20.37 -1.91 -22.37
CA TYR A 65 21.57 -1.31 -22.92
C TYR A 65 21.53 0.18 -22.61
N ARG A 66 22.36 0.64 -21.67
CA ARG A 66 22.71 2.07 -21.57
C ARG A 66 23.44 2.41 -22.87
N SER A 67 22.85 3.25 -23.70
CA SER A 67 23.45 3.79 -24.92
C SER A 67 24.56 4.83 -24.63
N ASP A 68 24.98 4.99 -23.38
CA ASP A 68 25.99 5.96 -22.97
C ASP A 68 27.42 5.41 -23.10
N PHE A 69 27.64 4.43 -23.98
CA PHE A 69 28.96 3.87 -24.31
C PHE A 69 29.29 3.99 -25.80
N ASP A 70 28.75 5.01 -26.48
CA ASP A 70 29.27 5.43 -27.79
C ASP A 70 30.08 6.72 -27.61
N GLU A 71 31.42 6.53 -27.62
CA GLU A 71 32.56 7.45 -27.90
C GLU A 71 32.55 8.92 -27.44
#